data_AF-A0A081DE32-F1
#
_entry.id   AF-A0A081DE32-F1
#
_cell.length_a   1.000
_cell.length_b   1.000
_cell.length_c   1.000
_cell.angle_alpha   90.00
_cell.angle_beta   90.00
_cell.angle_gamma   90.00
#
_symmetry.space_group_name_H-M   'P 1'
#
loop_
_entity.id
_entity.type
_entity.pdbx_description
1 polymer ?
#
loop_
_entity_poly.entity_id
_entity_poly.type
_entity_poly.pdbx_seq_one_letter_code
_entity_poly.pdbx_strand_id
1 'polypeptide(L)'
;MTWLPDGDLLYTEKEGRLYKFNGSKSIEIKGVPEVYLRGQGGLLDVTVHPQFEKNNFIYISYASKMGGGDGGNTTIARAVLKNNKLEDLEVLYKAMPNSKKGQHFGSRFTWDREGHLYFSIGDRGNRDVNPQDIYRDCGKIYRINDDGSIPDDNPFVEIAKGIDTIGIKTAIYSYGNRNPQGMTTHQ
;
A
#
# COMPACT_ATOMS: atom_id res chain seq x y z
N MET A 1 10.98 -3.52 -4.03
CA MET A 1 12.30 -2.86 -4.11
C MET A 1 12.14 -1.64 -4.99
N THR A 2 12.92 -0.60 -4.78
CA THR A 2 12.90 0.62 -5.59
C THR A 2 14.28 1.27 -5.61
N TRP A 3 14.60 1.97 -6.69
CA TRP A 3 15.85 2.71 -6.82
C TRP A 3 15.69 4.12 -6.23
N LEU A 4 16.73 4.58 -5.55
CA LEU A 4 16.89 5.97 -5.17
C LEU A 4 17.55 6.76 -6.31
N PRO A 5 17.36 8.09 -6.37
CA PRO A 5 17.98 8.93 -7.41
C PRO A 5 19.52 8.89 -7.43
N ASP A 6 20.14 8.60 -6.27
CA ASP A 6 21.59 8.45 -6.14
C ASP A 6 22.13 7.08 -6.64
N GLY A 7 21.24 6.19 -7.10
CA GLY A 7 21.58 4.85 -7.58
C GLY A 7 21.58 3.76 -6.50
N ASP A 8 21.33 4.09 -5.23
CA ASP A 8 21.14 3.10 -4.18
C ASP A 8 19.83 2.33 -4.38
N LEU A 9 19.80 1.05 -4.00
CA LEU A 9 18.59 0.20 -4.03
C LEU A 9 17.98 0.10 -2.63
N LEU A 10 16.70 0.46 -2.50
CA LEU A 10 15.89 0.10 -1.33
C LEU A 10 15.17 -1.23 -1.57
N TYR A 11 15.26 -2.14 -0.61
CA TYR A 11 14.54 -3.42 -0.67
C TYR A 11 14.02 -3.87 0.69
N THR A 12 12.89 -4.56 0.64
CA THR A 12 12.17 -5.10 1.79
C THR A 12 12.47 -6.58 1.95
N GLU A 13 12.57 -7.02 3.20
CA GLU A 13 12.45 -8.42 3.60
C GLU A 13 11.11 -8.60 4.30
N LYS A 14 10.40 -9.68 3.95
CA LYS A 14 9.02 -9.92 4.38
C LYS A 14 8.86 -9.91 5.90
N GLU A 15 9.90 -10.31 6.62
CA GLU A 15 9.99 -10.41 8.07
C GLU A 15 9.92 -9.06 8.80
N GLY A 16 9.90 -7.93 8.08
CA GLY A 16 9.75 -6.61 8.70
C GLY A 16 10.99 -5.73 8.60
N ARG A 17 11.90 -6.00 7.66
CA ARG A 17 13.17 -5.26 7.54
C ARG A 17 13.26 -4.54 6.22
N LEU A 18 13.74 -3.30 6.25
CA LEU A 18 14.03 -2.49 5.07
C LEU A 18 15.53 -2.24 5.03
N TYR A 19 16.13 -2.32 3.85
CA TYR A 19 17.55 -2.13 3.64
C TYR A 19 17.81 -1.18 2.49
N LYS A 20 18.93 -0.45 2.58
CA LYS A 20 19.54 0.32 1.48
C LYS A 20 20.84 -0.33 1.05
N PHE A 21 20.94 -0.70 -0.21
CA PHE A 21 22.11 -1.32 -0.82
C PHE A 21 22.77 -0.36 -1.80
N ASN A 22 24.07 -0.12 -1.61
CA ASN A 22 24.83 0.85 -2.39
C ASN A 22 25.69 0.22 -3.51
N GLY A 23 25.37 -1.00 -3.94
CA GLY A 23 26.19 -1.78 -4.86
C GLY A 23 27.24 -2.68 -4.19
N SER A 24 27.51 -2.51 -2.89
CA SER A 24 28.52 -3.30 -2.16
C SER A 24 28.04 -3.83 -0.81
N LYS A 25 27.28 -3.03 -0.06
CA LYS A 25 26.81 -3.36 1.28
C LYS A 25 25.35 -2.93 1.47
N SER A 26 24.62 -3.70 2.27
CA SER A 26 23.29 -3.35 2.75
C SER A 26 23.37 -2.71 4.13
N ILE A 27 22.73 -1.56 4.29
CA ILE A 27 22.53 -0.89 5.57
C ILE A 27 21.05 -1.02 5.93
N GLU A 28 20.75 -1.52 7.13
CA GLU A 28 19.38 -1.61 7.60
C GLU A 28 18.81 -0.21 7.87
N ILE A 29 17.62 0.05 7.32
CA ILE A 29 16.84 1.25 7.59
C ILE A 29 16.03 1.03 8.87
N LYS A 30 16.19 1.92 9.85
CA LYS A 30 15.44 1.87 11.12
C LYS A 30 14.10 2.58 11.03
N GLY A 31 13.21 2.39 12.00
CA GLY A 31 11.89 3.05 12.03
C GLY A 31 10.81 2.41 11.14
N VAL A 32 11.07 1.21 10.60
CA VAL A 32 10.08 0.41 9.87
C VAL A 32 8.95 -0.01 10.81
N PRO A 33 7.67 0.04 10.37
CA PRO A 33 6.54 -0.33 11.23
C PRO A 33 6.54 -1.81 11.60
N GLU A 34 5.98 -2.16 12.77
CA GLU A 34 5.74 -3.56 13.12
C GLU A 34 4.77 -4.20 12.11
N VAL A 35 5.10 -5.41 11.65
CA VAL A 35 4.33 -6.13 10.65
C VAL A 35 3.61 -7.35 11.22
N TYR A 36 2.43 -7.63 10.68
CA TYR A 36 1.76 -8.91 10.85
C TYR A 36 2.37 -9.96 9.93
N LEU A 37 3.38 -10.68 10.44
CA LEU A 37 4.03 -11.76 9.70
C LEU A 37 3.18 -13.04 9.74
N ARG A 38 2.46 -13.33 8.65
CA ARG A 38 1.71 -14.59 8.47
C ARG A 38 1.49 -14.94 7.02
N GLY A 39 1.94 -16.13 6.62
CA GLY A 39 1.81 -16.61 5.23
C GLY A 39 2.49 -15.65 4.26
N GLN A 40 1.69 -15.02 3.41
CA GLN A 40 2.10 -14.01 2.43
C GLN A 40 2.21 -12.60 3.02
N GLY A 41 1.74 -12.36 4.25
CA GLY A 41 1.77 -11.05 4.91
C GLY A 41 3.09 -10.80 5.61
N GLY A 42 3.48 -9.51 5.66
CA GLY A 42 4.74 -9.03 6.22
C GLY A 42 4.99 -7.59 5.80
N LEU A 43 6.25 -7.18 5.70
CA LEU A 43 6.65 -5.98 4.96
C LEU A 43 6.70 -6.31 3.47
N LEU A 44 5.97 -5.58 2.64
CA LEU A 44 5.71 -5.99 1.26
C LEU A 44 6.42 -5.07 0.29
N ASP A 45 5.73 -4.08 -0.26
CA ASP A 45 6.29 -3.22 -1.27
C ASP A 45 6.87 -1.93 -0.70
N VAL A 46 7.79 -1.35 -1.45
CA VAL A 46 8.42 -0.07 -1.17
C VAL A 46 8.57 0.70 -2.47
N THR A 47 8.14 1.95 -2.47
CA THR A 47 8.38 2.90 -3.56
C THR A 47 8.78 4.25 -2.98
N VAL A 48 9.42 5.09 -3.78
CA VAL A 48 9.71 6.49 -3.43
C VAL A 48 8.76 7.41 -4.16
N HIS A 49 8.55 8.60 -3.60
CA HIS A 49 7.80 9.65 -4.28
C HIS A 49 8.46 10.02 -5.62
N PRO A 50 7.70 10.38 -6.67
CA PRO A 50 8.29 10.86 -7.94
C PRO A 50 9.23 12.08 -7.79
N GLN A 51 9.05 12.86 -6.72
CA GLN A 51 9.90 14.01 -6.35
C GLN A 51 10.79 13.73 -5.12
N PHE A 52 11.27 12.49 -4.96
CA PHE A 52 12.03 12.06 -3.78
C PHE A 52 13.20 12.99 -3.43
N GLU A 53 13.94 13.51 -4.41
CA GLU A 53 15.07 14.44 -4.19
C GLU A 53 14.68 15.71 -3.42
N LYS A 54 13.40 16.09 -3.46
CA LYS A 54 12.88 17.29 -2.79
C LYS A 54 12.28 17.00 -1.41
N ASN A 55 11.63 15.84 -1.25
CA ASN A 55 10.81 15.56 -0.06
C ASN A 55 11.26 14.34 0.76
N ASN A 56 12.12 13.48 0.21
CA ASN A 56 12.57 12.23 0.83
C ASN A 56 11.43 11.28 1.23
N PHE A 57 10.26 11.39 0.59
CA PHE A 57 9.10 10.56 0.93
C PHE A 57 9.21 9.15 0.36
N ILE A 58 9.03 8.18 1.24
CA ILE A 58 8.99 6.74 0.95
C ILE A 58 7.62 6.20 1.34
N TYR A 59 7.11 5.30 0.52
CA TYR A 59 5.82 4.64 0.69
C TYR A 59 6.04 3.15 0.87
N ILE A 60 5.34 2.59 1.86
CA ILE A 60 5.51 1.20 2.27
C ILE A 60 4.13 0.55 2.36
N SER A 61 4.01 -0.64 1.79
CA SER A 61 2.86 -1.51 2.00
C SER A 61 3.26 -2.65 2.94
N TYR A 62 2.42 -2.92 3.92
CA TYR A 62 2.67 -3.96 4.90
C TYR A 62 1.37 -4.55 5.45
N ALA A 63 1.44 -5.78 5.93
CA ALA A 63 0.36 -6.36 6.70
C ALA A 63 0.40 -5.80 8.13
N SER A 64 -0.71 -5.29 8.63
CA SER A 64 -0.82 -4.76 10.00
C SER A 64 -2.00 -5.37 10.76
N LYS A 65 -1.86 -5.48 12.09
CA LYS A 65 -2.92 -5.85 13.03
C LYS A 65 -3.83 -4.67 13.41
N MET A 66 -3.49 -3.45 13.04
CA MET A 66 -4.29 -2.25 13.31
C MET A 66 -5.73 -2.42 12.80
N GLY A 67 -6.71 -1.77 13.44
CA GLY A 67 -8.12 -1.82 13.04
C GLY A 67 -8.90 -3.02 13.62
N GLY A 68 -10.15 -3.18 13.18
CA GLY A 68 -11.07 -4.18 13.72
C GLY A 68 -10.89 -5.60 13.15
N GLY A 69 -11.23 -6.60 13.96
CA GLY A 69 -11.15 -8.03 13.63
C GLY A 69 -9.80 -8.66 13.97
N ASP A 70 -9.77 -9.99 14.01
CA ASP A 70 -8.54 -10.73 14.34
C ASP A 70 -7.62 -10.93 13.13
N GLY A 71 -6.31 -10.86 13.35
CA GLY A 71 -5.28 -11.15 12.35
C GLY A 71 -4.73 -9.88 11.72
N GLY A 72 -4.62 -9.83 10.40
CA GLY A 72 -4.07 -8.66 9.72
C GLY A 72 -4.54 -8.48 8.28
N ASN A 73 -4.34 -7.25 7.80
CA ASN A 73 -4.70 -6.82 6.44
C ASN A 73 -3.73 -5.73 5.95
N THR A 74 -3.74 -5.49 4.65
CA THR A 74 -2.84 -4.56 3.95
C THR A 74 -3.02 -3.13 4.46
N THR A 75 -1.90 -2.45 4.67
CA THR A 75 -1.79 -1.07 5.16
C THR A 75 -0.77 -0.36 4.29
N ILE A 76 -1.10 0.87 3.90
CA ILE A 76 -0.26 1.77 3.12
C ILE A 76 0.16 2.91 4.04
N ALA A 77 1.45 3.15 4.13
CA ALA A 77 2.01 4.23 4.92
C ALA A 77 3.06 5.01 4.13
N ARG A 78 3.24 6.26 4.52
CA ARG A 78 4.29 7.17 4.07
C ARG A 78 5.21 7.49 5.24
N ALA A 79 6.49 7.73 4.96
CA ALA A 79 7.46 8.22 5.93
C ALA A 79 8.51 9.10 5.22
N VAL A 80 9.33 9.80 5.99
CA VAL A 80 10.51 10.52 5.51
C VAL A 80 11.75 9.66 5.73
N LEU A 81 12.54 9.41 4.68
CA LEU A 81 13.83 8.73 4.81
C LEU A 81 14.95 9.72 5.13
N LYS A 82 15.53 9.63 6.33
CA LYS A 82 16.64 10.49 6.77
C LYS A 82 17.68 9.67 7.53
N ASN A 83 18.95 9.80 7.16
CA ASN A 83 20.07 9.15 7.87
C ASN A 83 19.87 7.64 8.13
N ASN A 84 19.41 6.89 7.13
CA ASN A 84 19.07 5.47 7.23
C ASN A 84 17.97 5.15 8.26
N LYS A 85 17.00 6.05 8.43
CA LYS A 85 15.88 5.90 9.33
C LYS A 85 14.61 6.48 8.70
N LEU A 86 13.48 5.84 8.96
CA LEU A 86 12.15 6.36 8.65
C LEU A 86 11.66 7.21 9.83
N GLU A 87 11.24 8.43 9.52
CA GLU A 87 10.66 9.39 10.45
C GLU A 87 9.26 9.79 9.96
N ASP A 88 8.44 10.32 10.86
CA ASP A 88 7.09 10.83 10.56
C ASP A 88 6.20 9.83 9.80
N LEU A 89 6.17 8.59 10.29
CA LEU A 89 5.36 7.54 9.68
C LEU A 89 3.86 7.86 9.82
N GLU A 90 3.19 7.93 8.68
CA GLU A 90 1.77 8.25 8.53
C GLU A 90 1.06 7.14 7.76
N VAL A 91 -0.06 6.65 8.29
CA VAL A 91 -0.89 5.67 7.60
C VAL A 91 -1.82 6.41 6.63
N LEU A 92 -1.67 6.14 5.34
CA LEU A 92 -2.50 6.72 4.28
C LEU A 92 -3.75 5.88 4.01
N TYR A 93 -3.64 4.56 4.12
CA TYR A 93 -4.76 3.66 3.90
C TYR A 93 -4.65 2.39 4.73
N LYS A 94 -5.78 1.93 5.28
CA LYS A 94 -5.86 0.66 6.00
C LYS A 94 -7.06 -0.14 5.53
N ALA A 95 -6.82 -1.30 4.93
CA ALA A 95 -7.90 -2.22 4.58
C ALA A 95 -8.51 -2.90 5.80
N MET A 96 -9.83 -3.01 5.80
CA MET A 96 -10.61 -3.66 6.83
C MET A 96 -11.68 -4.58 6.22
N PRO A 97 -12.22 -5.54 7.01
CA PRO A 97 -11.75 -5.96 8.33
C PRO A 97 -10.43 -6.75 8.26
N ASN A 98 -9.77 -6.95 9.41
CA ASN A 98 -8.66 -7.89 9.52
C ASN A 98 -9.15 -9.34 9.37
N SER A 99 -8.23 -10.22 8.98
CA SER A 99 -8.47 -11.67 8.89
C SER A 99 -7.26 -12.47 9.34
N LYS A 100 -7.52 -13.63 9.96
CA LYS A 100 -6.52 -14.66 10.26
C LYS A 100 -6.02 -15.39 8.99
N LYS A 101 -6.61 -15.18 7.81
CA LYS A 101 -6.12 -15.84 6.57
C LYS A 101 -4.70 -15.39 6.23
N GLY A 102 -3.89 -16.29 5.67
CA GLY A 102 -2.47 -16.02 5.37
C GLY A 102 -2.22 -15.59 3.92
N GLN A 103 -3.25 -15.51 3.08
CA GLN A 103 -3.12 -15.36 1.63
C GLN A 103 -3.82 -14.12 1.08
N HIS A 104 -3.31 -13.62 -0.05
CA HIS A 104 -3.88 -12.58 -0.89
C HIS A 104 -3.89 -11.17 -0.28
N PHE A 105 -2.71 -10.64 0.04
CA PHE A 105 -2.54 -9.25 0.50
C PHE A 105 -2.44 -8.23 -0.65
N GLY A 106 -2.12 -8.66 -1.88
CA GLY A 106 -1.80 -7.76 -2.98
C GLY A 106 -0.54 -6.94 -2.67
N SER A 107 -0.72 -5.62 -2.49
CA SER A 107 0.23 -4.65 -1.91
C SER A 107 1.23 -3.99 -2.86
N ARG A 108 1.08 -4.15 -4.17
CA ARG A 108 1.98 -3.55 -5.16
C ARG A 108 1.64 -2.07 -5.38
N PHE A 109 2.65 -1.20 -5.45
CA PHE A 109 2.50 0.21 -5.81
C PHE A 109 2.76 0.48 -7.29
N THR A 110 2.15 1.54 -7.81
CA THR A 110 2.65 2.24 -9.00
C THR A 110 2.21 3.70 -8.98
N TRP A 111 2.98 4.57 -9.63
CA TRP A 111 2.67 6.00 -9.78
C TRP A 111 2.20 6.27 -11.21
N ASP A 112 1.19 7.12 -11.37
CA ASP A 112 0.87 7.68 -12.69
C ASP A 112 1.68 8.96 -12.98
N ARG A 113 1.41 9.57 -14.14
CA ARG A 113 2.07 10.80 -14.58
C ARG A 113 1.55 12.06 -13.88
N GLU A 114 0.41 11.97 -13.23
CA GLU A 114 -0.26 13.08 -12.54
C GLU A 114 0.12 13.15 -11.06
N GLY A 115 0.82 12.12 -10.56
CA GLY A 115 1.30 12.05 -9.18
C GLY A 115 0.37 11.26 -8.25
N HIS A 116 -0.60 10.52 -8.79
CA HIS A 116 -1.44 9.64 -7.98
C HIS A 116 -0.72 8.33 -7.65
N LEU A 117 -0.91 7.86 -6.41
CA LEU A 117 -0.45 6.56 -5.97
C LEU A 117 -1.54 5.52 -6.19
N TYR A 118 -1.22 4.50 -6.98
CA TYR A 118 -2.04 3.31 -7.12
C TYR A 118 -1.48 2.19 -6.27
N PHE A 119 -2.37 1.41 -5.66
CA PHE A 119 -1.97 0.21 -4.91
C PHE A 119 -3.01 -0.90 -4.98
N SER A 120 -2.55 -2.16 -4.91
CA SER A 120 -3.43 -3.32 -4.88
C SER A 120 -3.74 -3.81 -3.47
N ILE A 121 -4.96 -4.30 -3.27
CA ILE A 121 -5.32 -5.09 -2.10
C ILE A 121 -6.01 -6.37 -2.58
N GLY A 122 -5.45 -7.52 -2.21
CA GLY A 122 -6.04 -8.82 -2.56
C GLY A 122 -7.34 -9.10 -1.83
N ASP A 123 -8.07 -10.13 -2.25
CA ASP A 123 -9.38 -10.52 -1.71
C ASP A 123 -9.32 -11.19 -0.33
N ARG A 124 -8.12 -11.33 0.25
CA ARG A 124 -7.85 -12.03 1.51
C ARG A 124 -8.37 -13.46 1.56
N GLY A 125 -8.45 -14.12 0.39
CA GLY A 125 -8.94 -15.49 0.24
C GLY A 125 -10.45 -15.62 0.45
N ASN A 126 -11.22 -14.56 0.21
CA ASN A 126 -12.68 -14.56 0.31
C ASN A 126 -13.34 -14.12 -1.01
N ARG A 127 -13.15 -14.96 -2.03
CA ARG A 127 -13.49 -14.69 -3.44
C ARG A 127 -14.94 -14.29 -3.66
N ASP A 128 -15.87 -14.93 -2.95
CA ASP A 128 -17.30 -14.76 -3.23
C ASP A 128 -17.93 -13.61 -2.43
N VAL A 129 -17.15 -12.96 -1.55
CA VAL A 129 -17.63 -11.84 -0.70
C VAL A 129 -16.91 -10.53 -0.99
N ASN A 130 -15.58 -10.56 -1.12
CA ASN A 130 -14.79 -9.33 -1.12
C ASN A 130 -14.69 -8.62 -2.49
N PRO A 131 -14.29 -9.29 -3.59
CA PRO A 131 -13.90 -8.61 -4.82
C PRO A 131 -15.01 -7.73 -5.44
N GLN A 132 -16.26 -8.20 -5.41
CA GLN A 132 -17.40 -7.52 -6.05
C GLN A 132 -18.08 -6.48 -5.16
N ASP A 133 -17.86 -6.53 -3.85
CA ASP A 133 -18.49 -5.62 -2.89
C ASP A 133 -17.66 -4.33 -2.75
N ILE A 134 -18.23 -3.20 -3.19
CA ILE A 134 -17.59 -1.87 -3.17
C ILE A 134 -17.61 -1.20 -1.79
N TYR A 135 -18.28 -1.80 -0.81
CA TYR A 135 -18.24 -1.39 0.60
C TYR A 135 -17.09 -2.06 1.36
N ARG A 136 -16.39 -3.02 0.72
CA ARG A 136 -15.29 -3.79 1.30
C ARG A 136 -13.95 -3.48 0.67
N ASP A 137 -12.91 -3.49 1.50
CA ASP A 137 -11.59 -3.05 1.06
C ASP A 137 -10.83 -4.04 0.16
N CYS A 138 -11.22 -5.32 0.20
CA CYS A 138 -10.42 -6.39 -0.37
C CYS A 138 -10.81 -6.70 -1.81
N GLY A 139 -9.81 -7.05 -2.64
CA GLY A 139 -10.00 -7.41 -4.05
C GLY A 139 -10.11 -6.22 -4.99
N LYS A 140 -9.33 -5.17 -4.75
CA LYS A 140 -9.42 -3.85 -5.39
C LYS A 140 -8.05 -3.33 -5.84
N ILE A 141 -8.07 -2.45 -6.83
CA ILE A 141 -7.00 -1.48 -7.06
C ILE A 141 -7.52 -0.13 -6.57
N TYR A 142 -6.68 0.58 -5.82
CA TYR A 142 -6.96 1.90 -5.27
C TYR A 142 -6.17 2.98 -6.00
N ARG A 143 -6.69 4.21 -5.96
CA ARG A 143 -6.00 5.44 -6.38
C ARG A 143 -6.21 6.52 -5.31
N ILE A 144 -5.12 7.08 -4.81
CA ILE A 144 -5.09 8.19 -3.85
C ILE A 144 -4.08 9.26 -4.30
N ASN A 145 -4.21 10.47 -3.76
CA ASN A 145 -3.15 11.47 -3.82
C ASN A 145 -1.95 11.02 -2.95
N ASP A 146 -0.81 11.69 -3.12
CA ASP A 146 0.43 11.37 -2.40
C ASP A 146 0.31 11.57 -0.86
N ASP A 147 -0.62 12.42 -0.43
CA ASP A 147 -0.98 12.64 0.97
C ASP A 147 -2.09 11.71 1.51
N GLY A 148 -2.59 10.78 0.68
CA GLY A 148 -3.66 9.85 1.05
C GLY A 148 -5.07 10.40 0.89
N SER A 149 -5.24 11.67 0.50
CA SER A 149 -6.56 12.19 0.12
C SER A 149 -7.09 11.52 -1.16
N ILE A 150 -8.41 11.56 -1.35
CA ILE A 150 -9.07 10.88 -2.47
C ILE A 150 -9.17 11.86 -3.65
N PRO A 151 -8.69 11.50 -4.86
CA PRO A 151 -8.92 12.30 -6.05
C PRO A 151 -10.41 12.45 -6.33
N ASP A 152 -10.87 13.67 -6.59
CA ASP A 152 -12.30 13.97 -6.81
C ASP A 152 -12.86 13.27 -8.06
N ASP A 153 -12.01 12.94 -9.02
CA ASP A 153 -12.32 12.23 -10.26
C ASP A 153 -12.28 10.68 -10.10
N ASN A 154 -12.11 10.15 -8.88
CA ASN A 154 -12.20 8.71 -8.65
C ASN A 154 -13.61 8.18 -9.03
N PRO A 155 -13.70 6.98 -9.65
CA PRO A 155 -14.94 6.49 -10.26
C PRO A 155 -16.10 6.25 -9.28
N PHE A 156 -15.81 6.16 -7.97
CA PHE A 156 -16.83 5.92 -6.94
C PHE A 156 -17.12 7.15 -6.07
N VAL A 157 -16.47 8.30 -6.30
CA VAL A 157 -16.72 9.53 -5.55
C VAL A 157 -18.13 10.07 -5.85
N GLU A 158 -18.49 10.19 -7.13
CA GLU A 158 -19.83 10.66 -7.50
C GLU A 158 -20.93 9.68 -7.07
N ILE A 159 -20.67 8.38 -7.16
CA ILE A 159 -21.61 7.35 -6.70
C ILE A 159 -21.88 7.53 -5.21
N ALA A 160 -20.85 7.81 -4.40
CA ALA A 160 -20.97 7.95 -2.95
C ALA A 160 -21.85 9.14 -2.49
N LYS A 161 -22.18 10.09 -3.36
CA LYS A 161 -23.04 11.24 -3.04
C LYS A 161 -24.55 10.90 -3.02
N GLY A 162 -24.94 9.68 -3.39
CA GLY A 162 -26.33 9.20 -3.31
C GLY A 162 -26.82 8.92 -1.89
N ILE A 163 -28.13 8.73 -1.72
CA ILE A 163 -28.77 8.53 -0.40
C ILE A 163 -28.46 7.14 0.19
N ASP A 164 -28.18 6.13 -0.65
CA ASP A 164 -27.93 4.73 -0.25
C ASP A 164 -26.47 4.29 -0.37
N THR A 165 -25.53 5.24 -0.41
CA THR A 165 -24.12 4.99 -0.77
C THR A 165 -23.11 5.26 0.34
N ILE A 166 -23.61 5.39 1.57
CA ILE A 166 -22.79 5.54 2.78
C ILE A 166 -21.90 4.29 2.94
N GLY A 167 -20.60 4.52 3.06
CA GLY A 167 -19.61 3.45 3.28
C GLY A 167 -18.97 2.88 2.02
N ILE A 168 -19.33 3.36 0.82
CA ILE A 168 -18.58 3.05 -0.40
C ILE A 168 -17.12 3.47 -0.21
N LYS A 169 -16.21 2.60 -0.64
CA LYS A 169 -14.78 2.90 -0.64
C LYS A 169 -14.45 3.79 -1.85
N THR A 170 -14.53 5.10 -1.66
CA THR A 170 -14.29 6.11 -2.72
C THR A 170 -12.86 6.09 -3.28
N ALA A 171 -11.91 5.52 -2.55
CA ALA A 171 -10.53 5.30 -3.01
C ALA A 171 -10.41 4.22 -4.12
N ILE A 172 -11.44 3.39 -4.34
CA ILE A 172 -11.40 2.33 -5.36
C ILE A 172 -11.21 2.96 -6.74
N TYR A 173 -10.28 2.41 -7.52
CA TYR A 173 -10.16 2.68 -8.95
C TYR A 173 -10.74 1.53 -9.80
N SER A 174 -10.48 0.28 -9.40
CA SER A 174 -11.13 -0.90 -9.98
C SER A 174 -11.35 -2.00 -8.95
N TYR A 175 -12.27 -2.92 -9.24
CA TYR A 175 -12.68 -3.99 -8.33
C TYR A 175 -12.82 -5.34 -9.07
N GLY A 176 -13.16 -6.41 -8.34
CA GLY A 176 -13.25 -7.76 -8.90
C GLY A 176 -11.91 -8.52 -8.98
N ASN A 177 -10.87 -8.05 -8.29
CA ASN A 177 -9.55 -8.64 -8.32
C ASN A 177 -9.39 -9.74 -7.25
N ARG A 178 -8.65 -10.82 -7.58
CA ARG A 178 -8.33 -11.89 -6.62
C ARG A 178 -7.09 -11.56 -5.78
N ASN A 179 -5.91 -11.49 -6.39
CA ASN A 179 -4.67 -11.20 -5.68
C ASN A 179 -3.59 -10.59 -6.59
N PRO A 180 -3.70 -9.28 -6.94
CA PRO A 180 -2.73 -8.65 -7.84
C PRO A 180 -1.33 -8.58 -7.21
N GLN A 181 -0.32 -9.14 -7.87
CA GLN A 181 1.06 -9.23 -7.36
C GLN A 181 2.01 -8.22 -8.02
N GLY A 182 1.95 -8.09 -9.35
CA GLY A 182 2.75 -7.14 -10.13
C GLY A 182 1.86 -6.09 -10.77
N MET A 183 2.35 -4.86 -10.85
CA MET A 183 1.70 -3.69 -11.46
C MET A 183 2.81 -2.78 -11.98
N THR A 184 2.57 -2.18 -13.13
CA THR A 184 3.41 -1.10 -13.67
C THR A 184 2.52 -0.17 -14.48
N THR A 185 2.82 1.11 -14.43
CA THR A 185 2.29 2.08 -15.39
C THR A 185 2.93 1.84 -16.75
N HIS A 186 2.12 1.80 -17.81
CA HIS A 186 2.62 1.86 -19.18
C HIS A 186 2.81 3.33 -19.55
N GLN A 187 4.01 3.69 -20.01
CA GLN A 187 4.39 5.06 -20.34
C GLN A 187 4.66 5.18 -21.83
#